data_AF-A0A2H0H1M5-F1
#
_entry.id   AF-A0A2H0H1M5-F1
#
_cell.length_a   1.000
_cell.length_b   1.000
_cell.length_c   1.000
_cell.angle_alpha   90.00
_cell.angle_beta   90.00
_cell.angle_gamma   90.00
#
_symmetry.space_group_name_H-M   'P 1'
#
loop_
_entity.id
_entity.type
_entity.pdbx_description
1 polymer ?
#
loop_
_entity_poly.entity_id
_entity_poly.type
_entity_poly.pdbx_seq_one_letter_code
_entity_poly.pdbx_strand_id
1 'polypeptide(L)'
;MDSYSQTDITCYNGNDGTITVIASGGTLPLIYTLTPGNIVNYDGLFTGLSSGTYTISVTDDNSCPAATIINIVINEPSPITILTAVATDITCHDLTDGSIAVTATGGTGILH
;
A
#
# COMPACT_ATOMS: atom_id res chain seq x y z
N MET A 1 1.76 15.20 -21.67
CA MET A 1 1.91 15.50 -20.23
C MET A 1 1.87 14.18 -19.50
N ASP A 2 3.01 13.68 -19.08
CA ASP A 2 3.10 12.40 -18.40
C ASP A 2 2.72 12.61 -16.93
N SER A 3 1.67 11.94 -16.47
CA SER A 3 1.21 12.02 -15.09
C SER A 3 1.16 10.63 -14.46
N TYR A 4 1.43 10.56 -13.16
CA TYR A 4 1.20 9.35 -12.37
C TYR A 4 0.38 9.69 -11.14
N SER A 5 -0.35 8.70 -10.65
CA SER A 5 -1.10 8.75 -9.40
C SER A 5 -0.85 7.44 -8.66
N GLN A 6 -0.82 7.50 -7.32
CA GLN A 6 -0.59 6.34 -6.48
C GLN A 6 -1.52 6.37 -5.28
N THR A 7 -1.78 5.19 -4.72
CA THR A 7 -2.53 4.99 -3.48
C THR A 7 -1.72 4.10 -2.56
N ASP A 8 -1.64 4.53 -1.30
CA ASP A 8 -0.97 3.81 -0.24
C ASP A 8 -1.85 2.63 0.25
N ILE A 9 -1.21 1.68 0.91
CA ILE A 9 -1.85 0.46 1.41
C ILE A 9 -2.77 0.82 2.58
N THR A 10 -3.93 0.16 2.68
CA THR A 10 -4.92 0.50 3.74
C THR A 10 -4.65 -0.20 5.08
N CYS A 11 -3.91 -1.31 5.07
CA CYS A 11 -3.65 -2.14 6.25
C CYS A 11 -2.16 -2.50 6.37
N TYR A 12 -1.69 -2.72 7.59
CA TYR A 12 -0.33 -3.21 7.82
C TYR A 12 -0.14 -4.57 7.13
N ASN A 13 0.95 -4.74 6.36
CA ASN A 13 1.17 -5.89 5.46
C ASN A 13 0.08 -6.11 4.41
N GLY A 14 -0.72 -5.09 4.11
CA GLY A 14 -1.64 -5.12 2.99
C GLY A 14 -0.90 -5.11 1.65
N ASN A 15 -1.61 -5.49 0.60
CA ASN A 15 -1.12 -5.51 -0.77
C ASN A 15 -2.16 -4.85 -1.70
N ASP A 16 -2.84 -3.82 -1.23
CA ASP A 16 -3.88 -3.09 -1.96
C ASP A 16 -3.39 -1.75 -2.52
N GLY A 17 -2.08 -1.50 -2.47
CA GLY A 17 -1.46 -0.35 -3.11
C GLY A 17 -1.69 -0.38 -4.62
N THR A 18 -1.92 0.80 -5.19
CA THR A 18 -2.09 0.97 -6.65
C THR A 18 -1.24 2.11 -7.18
N ILE A 19 -0.73 1.96 -8.40
CA ILE A 19 -0.06 3.00 -9.17
C ILE A 19 -0.71 3.06 -10.55
N THR A 20 -1.15 4.24 -10.95
CA THR A 20 -1.69 4.52 -12.28
C THR A 20 -0.79 5.51 -12.99
N VAL A 21 -0.38 5.19 -14.21
CA VAL A 21 0.43 6.08 -15.07
C VAL A 21 -0.32 6.37 -16.34
N ILE A 22 -0.39 7.65 -16.69
CA ILE A 22 -1.00 8.15 -17.90
C ILE A 22 0.09 8.86 -18.69
N ALA A 23 0.62 8.17 -19.71
CA ALA A 23 1.48 8.80 -20.70
C ALA A 23 0.60 9.38 -21.82
N SER A 24 0.74 10.68 -22.08
CA SER A 24 0.06 11.35 -23.20
C SER A 24 1.12 11.83 -24.18
N GLY A 25 1.59 10.88 -25.01
CA GLY A 25 2.66 11.02 -25.99
C GLY A 25 3.14 9.65 -26.50
N GLY A 26 4.04 9.65 -27.49
CA GLY A 26 4.64 8.42 -28.06
C GLY A 26 3.82 7.74 -29.16
N THR A 27 4.43 6.74 -29.81
CA THR A 27 3.76 5.91 -30.83
C THR A 27 3.21 4.66 -30.18
N LEU A 28 1.91 4.41 -30.30
CA LEU A 28 1.30 3.18 -29.80
C LEU A 28 1.86 1.96 -30.54
N PRO A 29 2.08 0.82 -29.86
CA PRO A 29 1.74 0.53 -28.46
C PRO A 29 2.78 1.07 -27.45
N LEU A 30 2.29 1.56 -26.30
CA LEU A 30 3.11 1.93 -25.15
C LEU A 30 3.24 0.75 -24.19
N ILE A 31 4.45 0.51 -23.70
CA ILE A 31 4.78 -0.57 -22.78
C ILE A 31 5.21 0.06 -21.45
N TYR A 32 4.48 -0.19 -20.38
CA TYR A 32 4.86 0.27 -19.04
C TYR A 32 5.47 -0.89 -18.26
N THR A 33 6.65 -0.67 -17.70
CA THR A 33 7.36 -1.66 -16.89
C THR A 33 7.56 -1.12 -15.49
N LEU A 34 7.06 -1.84 -14.48
CA LEU A 34 7.22 -1.55 -13.06
C LEU A 34 8.39 -2.36 -12.47
N THR A 35 9.27 -1.67 -11.77
CA THR A 35 10.38 -2.24 -11.00
C THR A 35 10.30 -1.76 -9.55
N PRO A 36 10.50 -2.62 -8.53
CA PRO A 36 10.79 -4.05 -8.59
C PRO A 36 9.59 -4.90 -9.07
N GLY A 37 9.88 -6.09 -9.60
CA GLY A 37 8.87 -7.06 -10.06
C GLY A 37 8.84 -7.30 -11.56
N ASN A 38 9.46 -6.43 -12.37
CA ASN A 38 9.46 -6.50 -13.84
C ASN A 38 8.05 -6.72 -14.40
N ILE A 39 7.05 -6.08 -13.78
CA ILE A 39 5.65 -6.22 -14.18
C ILE A 39 5.46 -5.35 -15.40
N VAL A 40 5.03 -5.95 -16.51
CA VAL A 40 4.78 -5.24 -17.76
C VAL A 40 3.28 -5.16 -17.99
N ASN A 41 2.78 -3.96 -18.27
CA ASN A 41 1.41 -3.73 -18.70
C ASN A 41 1.36 -2.76 -19.89
N TYR A 42 0.16 -2.59 -20.43
CA TYR A 42 -0.11 -1.72 -21.59
C TYR A 42 -1.16 -0.65 -21.29
N ASP A 43 -1.78 -0.72 -20.12
CA ASP A 43 -2.82 0.20 -19.63
C ASP A 43 -2.30 1.19 -18.59
N GLY A 44 -1.08 1.01 -18.08
CA GLY A 44 -0.48 1.86 -17.07
C GLY A 44 -1.05 1.67 -15.67
N LEU A 45 -1.85 0.63 -15.42
CA LEU A 45 -2.44 0.34 -14.11
C LEU A 45 -1.73 -0.82 -13.42
N PHE A 46 -1.12 -0.55 -12.27
CA PHE A 46 -0.51 -1.53 -11.39
C PHE A 46 -1.30 -1.59 -10.09
N THR A 47 -1.90 -2.73 -9.80
CA THR A 47 -2.63 -3.00 -8.55
C THR A 47 -1.99 -4.14 -7.80
N GLY A 48 -2.26 -4.27 -6.51
CA GLY A 48 -1.74 -5.41 -5.75
C GLY A 48 -0.37 -5.17 -5.14
N LEU A 49 0.03 -3.90 -4.99
CA LEU A 49 1.39 -3.53 -4.63
C LEU A 49 1.56 -3.44 -3.11
N SER A 50 2.72 -3.91 -2.63
CA SER A 50 3.15 -3.85 -1.23
C SER A 50 3.92 -2.55 -0.94
N SER A 51 4.20 -2.30 0.34
CA SER A 51 4.92 -1.10 0.75
C SER A 51 6.32 -1.13 0.15
N GLY A 52 6.76 0.00 -0.40
CA GLY A 52 8.05 0.05 -1.05
C GLY A 52 8.17 1.16 -2.09
N THR A 53 9.37 1.23 -2.65
CA THR A 53 9.70 2.20 -3.70
C THR A 53 9.66 1.53 -5.06
N TYR A 54 8.91 2.12 -5.97
CA TYR A 54 8.71 1.66 -7.33
C TYR A 54 9.24 2.67 -8.34
N THR A 55 9.64 2.14 -9.50
CA THR A 55 10.10 2.87 -10.67
C THR A 55 9.34 2.35 -11.88
N ILE A 56 8.80 3.27 -12.68
CA ILE A 56 8.07 2.93 -13.90
C ILE A 56 8.85 3.44 -15.10
N SER A 57 9.07 2.57 -16.07
CA SER A 57 9.63 2.90 -17.37
C SER A 57 8.58 2.71 -18.45
N VAL A 58 8.32 3.75 -19.23
CA VAL A 58 7.37 3.73 -20.36
C VAL A 58 8.16 3.74 -21.65
N THR A 59 8.07 2.66 -22.43
CA THR A 59 8.77 2.50 -23.70
C THR A 59 7.76 2.53 -24.84
N ASP A 60 8.06 3.28 -25.89
CA ASP A 60 7.28 3.27 -27.12
C ASP A 60 7.94 2.37 -28.18
N ASP A 61 7.15 1.96 -29.18
CA ASP A 61 7.62 1.06 -30.26
C ASP A 61 8.72 1.69 -31.14
N ASN A 62 8.85 3.02 -31.10
CA ASN A 62 9.72 3.77 -32.00
C ASN A 62 11.12 4.08 -31.41
N SER A 63 11.50 3.40 -30.31
CA SER A 63 12.81 3.55 -29.67
C SER A 63 13.11 4.98 -29.21
N CYS A 64 12.08 5.80 -28.94
CA CYS A 64 12.26 7.09 -28.29
C CYS A 64 12.74 6.85 -26.84
N PRO A 65 13.47 7.81 -26.23
CA PRO A 65 13.96 7.65 -24.87
C PRO A 65 12.78 7.40 -23.94
N ALA A 66 12.78 6.23 -23.30
CA ALA A 66 11.72 5.77 -22.41
C ALA A 66 11.47 6.82 -21.30
N ALA A 67 10.22 7.23 -21.12
CA ALA A 67 9.87 8.10 -20.00
C ALA A 67 9.97 7.29 -18.72
N THR A 68 10.85 7.71 -17.80
CA THR A 68 11.08 7.00 -16.54
C THR A 68 10.59 7.86 -15.38
N ILE A 69 9.68 7.30 -14.58
CA ILE A 69 9.18 7.86 -13.34
C ILE A 69 9.83 7.10 -12.20
N ILE A 70 10.69 7.78 -11.45
CA ILE A 70 11.45 7.20 -10.33
C ILE A 70 10.81 7.62 -9.00
N ASN A 71 11.15 6.89 -7.93
CA ASN A 71 10.83 7.26 -6.54
C ASN A 71 9.32 7.29 -6.21
N ILE A 72 8.52 6.40 -6.79
CA ILE A 72 7.11 6.24 -6.42
C ILE A 72 7.05 5.42 -5.13
N VAL A 73 6.72 6.05 -4.00
CA VAL A 73 6.78 5.40 -2.67
C VAL A 73 5.39 5.03 -2.20
N ILE A 74 5.05 3.74 -2.14
CA ILE A 74 3.84 3.25 -1.50
C ILE A 74 4.10 3.08 -0.01
N ASN A 75 3.39 3.84 0.81
CA ASN A 75 3.45 3.72 2.26
C ASN A 75 2.46 2.67 2.77
N GLU A 76 2.75 2.11 3.94
CA GLU A 76 1.78 1.32 4.71
C GLU A 76 1.55 1.96 6.08
N PRO A 77 0.37 1.76 6.68
CA PRO A 77 0.09 2.21 8.03
C PRO A 77 0.91 1.40 9.05
N SER A 78 1.25 2.04 10.17
CA SER A 78 1.93 1.38 11.29
C SER A 78 1.14 0.18 11.80
N PRO A 79 1.82 -0.92 12.18
CA PRO A 79 1.17 -2.09 12.76
C PRO A 79 0.39 -1.72 14.01
N ILE A 80 -0.74 -2.41 14.21
CA ILE A 80 -1.46 -2.38 15.48
C ILE A 80 -0.62 -3.16 16.49
N THR A 81 -0.19 -2.50 17.57
CA THR A 81 0.44 -3.15 18.72
C THR A 81 -0.53 -3.13 19.89
N ILE A 82 -0.86 -4.31 20.40
CA ILE A 82 -1.58 -4.45 21.68
C ILE A 82 -0.55 -4.20 22.78
N LEU A 83 -0.70 -3.11 23.52
CA LEU A 83 0.30 -2.69 24.51
C LEU A 83 0.11 -3.46 25.83
N THR A 84 -1.15 -3.69 26.22
CA THR A 84 -1.51 -4.44 27.42
C THR A 84 -2.94 -4.98 27.32
N ALA A 85 -3.12 -6.24 27.75
CA ALA A 85 -4.42 -6.77 28.16
C ALA A 85 -4.34 -6.95 29.68
N VAL A 86 -4.96 -6.03 30.42
CA VAL A 86 -5.08 -6.17 31.88
C VAL A 86 -6.41 -6.87 32.13
N ALA A 87 -6.34 -8.16 32.40
CA ALA A 87 -7.47 -8.90 32.94
C ALA A 87 -7.43 -8.73 34.47
N THR A 88 -8.49 -8.17 35.05
CA THR A 88 -8.71 -8.27 36.50
C THR A 88 -9.60 -9.48 36.74
N ASP A 89 -9.04 -10.51 37.35
CA ASP A 89 -9.80 -11.70 37.75
C ASP A 89 -10.89 -11.32 38.76
N ILE A 90 -12.02 -12.02 38.66
CA ILE A 90 -13.13 -11.93 39.60
C ILE A 90 -12.64 -12.24 41.02
N THR A 91 -13.04 -11.41 41.98
CA THR A 91 -12.55 -11.55 43.37
C THR A 91 -13.17 -12.72 44.13
N CYS A 92 -14.32 -13.25 43.68
CA CYS A 92 -15.01 -14.40 44.26
C CYS A 92 -16.05 -15.01 43.30
N HIS A 93 -16.35 -16.31 43.42
CA HIS A 93 -17.41 -16.98 42.63
C HIS A 93 -18.74 -16.19 42.77
N ASP A 94 -19.38 -15.86 41.65
CA ASP A 94 -20.67 -15.14 41.52
C ASP A 94 -20.65 -13.59 41.59
N LEU A 95 -19.48 -12.95 41.55
CA LEU A 95 -19.39 -11.49 41.32
C LEU A 95 -19.17 -11.17 39.82
N THR A 96 -19.74 -10.07 39.34
CA THR A 96 -19.57 -9.54 37.96
C THR A 96 -18.64 -8.33 37.93
N ASP A 97 -17.58 -8.36 38.72
CA ASP A 97 -16.59 -7.29 38.89
C ASP A 97 -15.29 -7.51 38.07
N GLY A 98 -15.22 -8.61 37.30
CA GLY A 98 -14.15 -8.83 36.34
C GLY A 98 -14.21 -7.80 35.20
N SER A 99 -13.09 -7.15 34.92
CA SER A 99 -12.93 -6.20 33.84
C SER A 99 -11.71 -6.58 33.01
N ILE A 100 -11.85 -6.46 31.69
CA ILE A 100 -10.74 -6.63 30.76
C ILE A 100 -10.53 -5.27 30.11
N ALA A 101 -9.44 -4.59 30.47
CA ALA A 101 -9.02 -3.38 29.81
C ALA A 101 -7.98 -3.75 28.74
N VAL A 102 -8.34 -3.57 27.46
CA VAL A 102 -7.42 -3.72 26.33
C VAL A 102 -7.02 -2.34 25.85
N THR A 103 -5.72 -2.06 25.83
CA THR A 103 -5.19 -0.88 25.14
C THR A 103 -4.38 -1.34 23.93
N ALA A 104 -4.80 -0.91 22.73
CA ALA A 104 -4.00 -1.06 21.53
C ALA A 104 -3.66 0.32 20.96
N THR A 105 -2.43 0.45 20.45
CA THR A 105 -1.92 1.65 19.80
C THR A 105 -1.47 1.28 18.38
N GLY A 106 -1.73 2.15 17.41
CA GLY A 106 -1.51 1.84 15.99
C GLY A 106 -2.77 1.35 15.28
N GLY A 107 -2.80 1.46 13.94
CA GLY A 107 -3.98 1.23 13.10
C GLY A 107 -4.89 2.46 12.92
N THR A 108 -5.60 2.52 11.80
CA THR A 108 -6.62 3.55 11.49
C THR A 108 -8.01 3.18 12.01
N GLY A 109 -8.15 2.04 12.67
CA GLY A 109 -9.39 1.55 13.26
C GLY A 109 -9.49 1.90 14.75
N ILE A 110 -10.54 2.63 15.12
CA ILE A 110 -10.98 2.75 16.51
C ILE A 110 -11.33 1.37 17.06
N LEU A 111 -10.77 0.99 18.20
CA LEU A 111 -11.18 -0.19 18.94
C LEU A 111 -12.57 0.10 19.54
N HIS A 112 -13.58 -0.70 19.20
CA HIS A 112 -14.89 -0.70 19.85
C HIS A 112 -14.99 -1.91 20.77
#